data_AF-A0A2V5YWZ8-F1
#
_entry.id   AF-A0A2V5YWZ8-F1
#
_cell.length_a   1.000
_cell.length_b   1.000
_cell.length_c   1.000
_cell.angle_alpha   90.00
_cell.angle_beta   90.00
_cell.angle_gamma   90.00
#
_symmetry.space_group_name_H-M   'P 1'
#
loop_
_entity.id
_entity.type
_entity.pdbx_description
1 polymer ?
#
loop_
_entity_poly.entity_id
_entity_poly.type
_entity_poly.pdbx_seq_one_letter_code
_entity_poly.pdbx_strand_id
1 'polypeptide(L)'
;MVMYNQFLKPYMAGHPNSRILYHEFGPFEEWSYVVVRWLGGKRVQTMKDEGKLVFLTKDNRASMDRLLKQGYFDIVVSAFPDQLEHMLSDTKAMKAEISPPGYKVYYVKR
;
A
#
# COMPACT_ATOMS: atom_id res chain seq x y z
N MET A 1 18.10 5.76 -4.18
CA MET A 1 16.66 5.47 -4.32
C MET A 1 16.29 4.47 -3.24
N VAL A 2 15.52 4.89 -2.24
CA VAL A 2 15.19 4.06 -1.07
C VAL A 2 14.16 3.02 -1.51
N MET A 3 14.60 1.78 -1.68
CA MET A 3 13.72 0.66 -1.98
C MET A 3 12.91 0.33 -0.73
N TYR A 4 11.58 0.26 -0.88
CA TYR A 4 10.50 -0.19 0.03
C TYR A 4 10.85 -1.06 1.25
N ASN A 5 11.92 -1.84 1.18
CA ASN A 5 12.44 -2.73 2.21
C ASN A 5 12.84 -2.01 3.52
N GLN A 6 13.12 -0.71 3.52
CA GLN A 6 13.55 -0.01 4.74
C GLN A 6 12.42 0.35 5.69
N PHE A 7 11.24 0.74 5.20
CA PHE A 7 10.14 1.18 6.06
C PHE A 7 9.18 0.04 6.44
N LEU A 8 8.73 -0.75 5.46
CA LEU A 8 7.71 -1.76 5.74
C LEU A 8 8.22 -2.96 6.52
N LYS A 9 9.51 -3.31 6.35
CA LYS A 9 10.13 -4.41 7.08
C LYS A 9 10.04 -4.23 8.60
N PRO A 10 10.50 -3.11 9.20
CA PRO A 10 10.34 -2.89 10.64
C PRO A 10 8.89 -2.68 11.05
N TYR A 11 8.07 -1.98 10.26
CA TYR A 11 6.65 -1.79 10.58
C TYR A 11 5.90 -3.13 10.70
N MET A 12 6.09 -4.03 9.74
CA MET A 12 5.50 -5.37 9.76
C MET A 12 6.04 -6.27 10.88
N ALA A 13 7.30 -6.07 11.30
CA ALA A 13 7.83 -6.81 12.45
C ALA A 13 7.10 -6.41 13.75
N GLY A 14 6.74 -5.14 13.90
CA GLY A 14 5.92 -4.66 15.02
C GLY A 14 4.42 -4.92 14.86
N HIS A 15 3.94 -5.10 13.63
CA HIS A 15 2.52 -5.28 13.31
C HIS A 15 2.29 -6.46 12.34
N PRO A 16 2.51 -7.71 12.78
CA PRO A 16 2.52 -8.88 11.88
C PRO A 16 1.16 -9.22 11.25
N ASN A 17 0.08 -8.67 11.81
CA ASN A 17 -1.30 -8.87 11.35
C ASN A 17 -1.87 -7.67 10.57
N SER A 18 -1.05 -6.62 10.34
CA SER A 18 -1.50 -5.46 9.60
C SER A 18 -1.81 -5.82 8.15
N ARG A 19 -2.94 -5.30 7.67
CA ARG A 19 -3.35 -5.36 6.27
C ARG A 19 -2.98 -4.06 5.58
N ILE A 20 -2.30 -4.18 4.45
CA ILE A 20 -1.70 -3.06 3.73
C ILE A 20 -2.40 -2.95 2.38
N LEU A 21 -2.87 -1.75 2.06
CA LEU A 21 -3.20 -1.38 0.70
C LEU A 21 -2.00 -0.65 0.09
N TYR A 22 -1.44 -1.17 -0.99
CA TYR A 22 -0.34 -0.50 -1.68
C TYR A 22 -0.77 0.06 -3.03
N HIS A 23 -0.39 1.30 -3.32
CA HIS A 23 -0.66 1.99 -4.57
C HIS A 23 0.65 2.45 -5.20
N GLU A 24 0.85 2.01 -6.44
CA GLU A 24 1.93 2.48 -7.30
C GLU A 24 1.29 2.82 -8.63
N PHE A 25 1.58 4.00 -9.17
CA PHE A 25 1.03 4.42 -10.45
C PHE A 25 2.14 4.69 -11.46
N GLY A 26 2.21 3.81 -12.45
CA GLY A 26 3.04 3.93 -13.64
C GLY A 26 2.39 3.16 -14.80
N PRO A 27 2.99 3.12 -16.00
CA PRO A 27 2.42 2.46 -17.19
C PRO A 27 2.32 0.92 -17.08
N PHE A 28 2.64 0.36 -15.92
CA PHE A 28 2.65 -1.07 -15.65
C PHE A 28 1.41 -1.45 -14.83
N GLU A 29 0.23 -1.39 -15.45
CA GLU A 29 -1.09 -1.57 -14.80
C GLU A 29 -1.35 -3.00 -14.25
N GLU A 30 -0.36 -3.88 -14.33
CA GLU A 30 -0.33 -5.15 -13.65
C GLU A 30 0.91 -5.17 -12.77
N TRP A 31 0.81 -5.80 -11.59
CA TRP A 31 1.90 -6.10 -10.65
C TRP A 31 3.15 -6.57 -11.39
N SER A 32 3.92 -5.63 -11.91
CA SER A 32 4.98 -6.01 -12.81
C SER A 32 5.94 -6.78 -11.94
N TYR A 33 6.44 -7.89 -12.46
CA TYR A 33 7.41 -8.71 -11.74
C TYR A 33 8.57 -7.87 -11.17
N VAL A 34 8.86 -6.72 -11.78
CA VAL A 34 9.81 -5.70 -11.31
C VAL A 34 9.38 -5.08 -9.98
N VAL A 35 8.12 -4.66 -9.84
CA VAL A 35 7.55 -4.12 -8.60
C VAL A 35 7.70 -5.14 -7.47
N VAL A 36 7.20 -6.37 -7.65
CA VAL A 36 7.33 -7.41 -6.61
C VAL A 36 8.80 -7.63 -6.23
N ARG A 37 9.73 -7.66 -7.18
CA ARG A 37 11.16 -7.79 -6.89
C ARG A 37 11.74 -6.58 -6.13
N TRP A 38 11.40 -5.36 -6.52
CA TRP A 38 11.86 -4.14 -5.87
C TRP A 38 11.32 -3.99 -4.44
N LEU A 39 10.09 -4.45 -4.22
CA LEU A 39 9.43 -4.39 -2.93
C LEU A 39 9.95 -5.47 -1.95
N GLY A 40 10.62 -6.53 -2.41
CA GLY A 40 11.15 -7.57 -1.53
C GLY A 40 10.98 -9.01 -2.02
N GLY A 41 10.62 -9.18 -3.29
CA GLY A 41 10.54 -10.46 -3.99
C GLY A 41 9.63 -11.45 -3.28
N LYS A 42 10.20 -12.58 -2.87
CA LYS A 42 9.47 -13.70 -2.26
C LYS A 42 8.64 -13.27 -1.05
N ARG A 43 9.14 -12.36 -0.21
CA ARG A 43 8.40 -11.89 0.97
C ARG A 43 7.12 -11.17 0.58
N VAL A 44 7.19 -10.29 -0.42
CA VAL A 44 6.04 -9.54 -0.92
C VAL A 44 5.03 -10.47 -1.56
N GLN A 45 5.49 -11.46 -2.31
CA GLN A 45 4.64 -12.50 -2.85
C GLN A 45 3.90 -13.25 -1.74
N THR A 46 4.60 -13.71 -0.69
CA THR A 46 3.99 -14.38 0.45
C THR A 46 2.95 -13.50 1.16
N MET A 47 3.25 -12.23 1.40
CA MET A 47 2.27 -11.32 2.02
C MET A 47 1.04 -11.10 1.14
N LYS A 48 1.19 -11.09 -0.18
CA LYS A 48 0.07 -11.04 -1.13
C LYS A 48 -0.77 -12.31 -1.04
N ASP A 49 -0.12 -13.47 -1.06
CA ASP A 49 -0.80 -14.77 -1.01
C ASP A 49 -1.53 -14.98 0.33
N GLU A 50 -1.01 -14.42 1.42
CA GLU A 50 -1.65 -14.38 2.75
C GLU A 50 -2.75 -13.30 2.88
N GLY A 51 -2.99 -12.47 1.85
CA GLY A 51 -3.97 -11.39 1.88
C GLY A 51 -3.61 -10.20 2.80
N LYS A 52 -2.38 -10.16 3.32
CA LYS A 52 -1.84 -9.06 4.15
C LYS A 52 -1.42 -7.86 3.32
N LEU A 53 -1.00 -8.09 2.08
CA LEU A 53 -0.70 -7.04 1.13
C LEU A 53 -1.67 -7.15 -0.04
N VAL A 54 -2.57 -6.19 -0.14
CA VAL A 54 -3.41 -6.03 -1.32
C VAL A 54 -2.88 -4.85 -2.06
N PHE A 55 -2.86 -4.93 -3.39
CA PHE A 55 -2.46 -3.76 -4.11
C PHE A 55 -3.43 -3.23 -5.16
N LEU A 56 -3.44 -1.90 -5.25
CA LEU A 56 -4.49 -1.09 -5.85
C LEU A 56 -4.28 -1.04 -7.36
N THR A 57 -5.25 -1.54 -8.09
CA THR A 57 -5.30 -1.49 -9.55
C THR A 57 -6.53 -0.71 -9.98
N LYS A 58 -6.65 -0.42 -11.28
CA LYS A 58 -7.86 0.20 -11.82
C LYS A 58 -9.09 -0.70 -11.61
N ASP A 59 -8.94 -2.00 -11.85
CA ASP A 59 -10.05 -2.95 -11.80
C ASP A 59 -10.58 -3.19 -10.39
N ASN A 60 -9.70 -3.15 -9.38
CA ASN A 60 -10.11 -3.41 -8.00
C ASN A 60 -10.40 -2.13 -7.20
N ARG A 61 -10.26 -0.93 -7.80
CA ARG A 61 -10.40 0.37 -7.13
C ARG A 61 -11.68 0.46 -6.29
N ALA A 62 -12.83 0.16 -6.90
CA ALA A 62 -14.13 0.28 -6.22
C ALA A 62 -14.23 -0.65 -5.00
N SER A 63 -13.73 -1.88 -5.12
CA SER A 63 -13.67 -2.84 -4.03
C SER A 63 -12.71 -2.41 -2.93
N MET A 64 -11.55 -1.87 -3.29
CA MET A 64 -10.55 -1.38 -2.33
C MET A 64 -11.06 -0.17 -1.56
N ASP A 65 -11.76 0.76 -2.22
CA ASP A 65 -12.40 1.91 -1.57
C ASP A 65 -13.42 1.44 -0.51
N ARG A 66 -14.27 0.47 -0.86
CA ARG A 66 -15.23 -0.09 0.08
C ARG A 66 -14.54 -0.77 1.27
N LEU A 67 -13.52 -1.59 1.02
CA LEU A 67 -12.76 -2.27 2.08
C LEU A 67 -12.03 -1.27 2.99
N LEU A 68 -11.50 -0.20 2.41
CA LEU A 68 -10.86 0.88 3.15
C LEU A 68 -11.85 1.55 4.11
N LYS A 69 -13.04 1.90 3.63
CA LYS A 69 -14.14 2.46 4.43
C LYS A 69 -14.63 1.53 5.54
N GLN A 70 -14.53 0.23 5.32
CA GLN A 70 -14.88 -0.80 6.31
C GLN A 70 -13.76 -1.05 7.34
N GLY A 71 -12.63 -0.34 7.26
CA GLY A 71 -11.50 -0.54 8.17
C GLY A 71 -10.76 -1.85 7.96
N TYR A 72 -10.85 -2.44 6.76
CA TYR A 72 -10.14 -3.68 6.43
C TYR A 72 -8.62 -3.48 6.43
N PHE A 73 -8.15 -2.32 5.96
CA PHE A 73 -6.74 -1.97 5.91
C PHE A 73 -6.32 -1.21 7.16
N ASP A 74 -5.10 -1.47 7.62
CA ASP A 74 -4.45 -0.77 8.72
C ASP A 74 -3.62 0.41 8.22
N ILE A 75 -2.97 0.22 7.07
CA ILE A 75 -2.19 1.25 6.41
C ILE A 75 -2.42 1.26 4.90
N VAL A 76 -2.31 2.45 4.31
CA VAL A 76 -2.23 2.64 2.87
C VAL A 76 -0.86 3.24 2.54
N VAL A 77 -0.18 2.70 1.54
CA VAL A 77 1.13 3.17 1.11
C VAL A 77 1.05 3.57 -0.36
N SER A 78 1.51 4.77 -0.70
CA SER A 78 1.44 5.30 -2.06
C SER A 78 2.78 5.85 -2.54
N ALA A 79 3.22 5.45 -3.73
CA ALA A 79 4.29 6.15 -4.46
C ALA A 79 3.79 7.45 -5.13
N PHE A 80 2.48 7.56 -5.36
CA PHE A 80 1.82 8.68 -6.03
C PHE A 80 0.65 9.18 -5.16
N PRO A 81 0.95 9.90 -4.06
CA PRO A 81 -0.04 10.27 -3.06
C PRO A 81 -1.16 11.17 -3.60
N ASP A 82 -0.82 12.17 -4.40
CA ASP A 82 -1.82 13.10 -4.94
C ASP A 82 -2.86 12.35 -5.79
N GLN A 83 -2.39 11.42 -6.62
CA GLN A 83 -3.28 10.58 -7.40
C GLN A 83 -4.12 9.63 -6.55
N LEU A 84 -3.52 9.02 -5.52
CA LEU A 84 -4.26 8.17 -4.58
C LEU A 84 -5.40 8.96 -3.94
N GLU A 85 -5.16 10.20 -3.51
CA GLU A 85 -6.16 11.07 -2.89
C GLU A 85 -7.28 11.50 -3.84
N HIS A 86 -7.04 11.48 -5.16
CA HIS A 86 -8.10 11.59 -6.17
C HIS A 86 -8.87 10.28 -6.39
N MET A 87 -8.19 9.13 -6.26
CA MET A 87 -8.78 7.81 -6.48
C MET A 87 -9.63 7.33 -5.29
N LEU A 88 -9.15 7.57 -4.07
CA LEU A 88 -9.72 7.15 -2.80
C LEU A 88 -9.84 8.39 -1.91
N SER A 89 -10.94 9.13 -2.02
CA SER A 89 -11.11 10.44 -1.36
C SER A 89 -10.88 10.43 0.15
N ASP A 90 -11.15 9.30 0.81
CA ASP A 90 -11.06 9.15 2.26
C ASP A 90 -9.61 9.12 2.76
N THR A 91 -8.62 8.88 1.87
CA THR A 91 -7.21 8.95 2.26
C THR A 91 -6.78 10.37 2.65
N LYS A 92 -7.53 11.41 2.23
CA LYS A 92 -7.32 12.80 2.66
C LYS A 92 -7.59 13.01 4.15
N ALA A 93 -8.49 12.22 4.74
CA ALA A 93 -8.82 12.29 6.16
C ALA A 93 -7.90 11.45 7.05
N MET A 94 -7.03 10.63 6.44
CA MET A 94 -6.12 9.74 7.16
C MET A 94 -4.88 10.47 7.63
N LYS A 95 -4.38 10.08 8.81
CA LYS A 95 -3.15 10.66 9.35
C LYS A 95 -1.96 10.12 8.54
N ALA A 96 -1.26 11.00 7.83
CA ALA A 96 0.02 10.69 7.23
C ALA A 96 1.12 10.92 8.27
N GLU A 97 1.76 9.87 8.77
CA GLU A 97 2.80 10.03 9.82
C GLU A 97 4.23 9.91 9.29
N ILE A 98 4.47 9.13 8.24
CA ILE A 98 5.84 8.84 7.78
C ILE A 98 5.87 8.78 6.26
N SER A 99 6.74 9.58 5.64
CA SER A 99 7.03 9.54 4.21
C SER A 99 8.47 9.08 3.99
N PRO A 100 8.70 7.77 3.71
CA PRO A 100 9.97 7.34 3.15
C PRO A 100 10.25 8.12 1.85
N PRO A 101 11.52 8.33 1.44
CA PRO A 101 11.80 9.03 0.19
C PRO A 101 11.06 8.39 -0.99
N GLY A 102 10.13 9.14 -1.60
CA GLY A 102 9.31 8.68 -2.73
C GLY A 102 7.99 7.98 -2.38
N TYR A 103 7.61 7.90 -1.09
CA TYR A 103 6.34 7.28 -0.67
C TYR A 103 5.65 8.10 0.42
N LYS A 104 4.31 7.99 0.49
CA LYS A 104 3.49 8.48 1.61
C LYS A 104 2.75 7.32 2.24
N VAL A 105 2.74 7.27 3.57
CA VAL A 105 2.06 6.25 4.36
C VAL A 105 0.91 6.89 5.13
N TYR A 106 -0.29 6.35 4.94
CA TYR A 106 -1.52 6.78 5.58
C TYR A 106 -1.94 5.70 6.58
N TYR A 107 -2.16 6.11 7.83
CA TYR A 107 -2.66 5.21 8.86
C TYR A 107 -4.18 5.30 8.89
N VAL A 108 -4.83 4.15 8.68
CA VAL A 108 -6.29 4.06 8.71
C VAL A 108 -6.71 4.07 10.17
N LYS A 109 -7.35 5.16 10.60
CA LYS A 109 -7.87 5.29 11.96
C LYS A 109 -9.08 4.37 12.08
N ARG A 110 -8.99 3.35 12.93
CA ARG A 110 -10.11 2.47 13.28
C ARG A 110 -11.04 3.17 14.27
#